data_AF-A0ABC8QHB3-F1
#
_entry.id   AF-A0ABC8QHB3-F1
#
_cell.length_a   1.000
_cell.length_b   1.000
_cell.length_c   1.000
_cell.angle_alpha   90.00
_cell.angle_beta   90.00
_cell.angle_gamma   90.00
#
_symmetry.space_group_name_H-M   'P 1'
#
loop_
_entity.id
_entity.type
_entity.pdbx_description
1 polymer ?
#
loop_
_entity_poly.entity_id
_entity_poly.type
_entity_poly.pdbx_seq_one_letter_code
_entity_poly.pdbx_strand_id
1 'polypeptide(L)' 'MASLPFDQLLAPLPGAQPCGEDMLFSAEFDSIQDARRFDDPSLDQGEWVTEIKEAD' A
#
# COMPACT_ATOMS: atom_id res chain seq x y z
N MET A 1 0.53 -1.01 20.66
CA MET A 1 0.13 -1.76 19.44
C MET A 1 -1.35 -1.50 19.23
N ALA A 2 -1.75 -0.98 18.07
CA ALA A 2 -3.16 -0.81 17.74
C ALA A 2 -3.81 -2.19 17.53
N SER A 3 -4.98 -2.42 18.11
CA SER A 3 -5.77 -3.63 17.86
C SER A 3 -6.61 -3.44 16.60
N LEU A 4 -6.59 -4.41 15.68
CA LEU A 4 -7.40 -4.38 14.47
C LEU A 4 -8.85 -4.82 14.76
N PRO A 5 -9.87 -4.15 14.18
CA PRO A 5 -11.27 -4.52 14.34
C PRO A 5 -11.66 -5.68 13.40
N PHE A 6 -11.26 -6.89 13.73
CA PHE A 6 -11.45 -8.08 12.86
C PHE A 6 -12.90 -8.31 12.46
N ASP A 7 -13.88 -8.11 13.36
CA ASP A 7 -15.30 -8.28 13.04
C ASP A 7 -15.77 -7.37 11.90
N GLN A 8 -15.19 -6.17 11.79
CA GLN A 8 -15.51 -5.22 10.72
C GLN A 8 -14.76 -5.56 9.43
N LEU A 9 -13.49 -5.94 9.53
CA LEU A 9 -12.67 -6.30 8.36
C LEU A 9 -13.17 -7.56 7.65
N LEU A 10 -13.82 -8.46 8.38
CA LEU A 10 -14.36 -9.71 7.85
C LEU A 10 -15.83 -9.60 7.43
N ALA A 11 -16.50 -8.49 7.73
CA ALA A 11 -17.89 -8.27 7.31
C ALA A 11 -17.94 -8.00 5.79
N PRO A 12 -18.89 -8.59 5.05
CA PRO A 12 -19.06 -8.30 3.63
C PRO A 12 -19.51 -6.85 3.43
N LEU A 13 -19.10 -6.26 2.31
CA LEU A 13 -19.61 -4.95 1.91
C LEU A 13 -21.11 -5.04 1.55
N PRO A 14 -21.92 -4.04 1.92
CA PRO A 14 -23.34 -4.03 1.58
C PRO A 14 -23.60 -4.03 0.06
N GLY A 15 -24.64 -4.75 -0.38
CA GLY A 15 -25.09 -4.77 -1.77
C GLY A 15 -24.75 -6.07 -2.50
N ALA A 16 -24.71 -6.01 -3.83
CA ALA A 16 -24.51 -7.18 -4.70
C ALA A 16 -23.03 -7.60 -4.84
N GLN A 17 -22.10 -6.77 -4.39
CA GLN A 17 -20.64 -6.97 -4.50
C GLN A 17 -20.04 -7.05 -3.09
N PRO A 18 -20.08 -8.22 -2.42
CA PRO A 18 -19.62 -8.35 -1.03
C PRO A 18 -18.13 -8.08 -0.84
N CYS A 19 -17.33 -8.14 -1.91
CA CYS A 19 -15.90 -7.81 -1.93
C CYS A 19 -15.61 -6.40 -2.46
N GLY A 20 -16.65 -5.64 -2.84
CA GLY A 20 -16.49 -4.31 -3.43
C GLY A 20 -16.02 -4.34 -4.88
N GLU A 21 -15.55 -3.18 -5.34
CA GLU A 21 -14.97 -2.99 -6.67
C GLU A 21 -13.46 -3.23 -6.67
N ASP A 22 -12.88 -3.41 -7.86
CA ASP A 22 -11.44 -3.49 -8.03
C ASP A 22 -10.81 -2.10 -7.86
N MET A 23 -9.97 -1.97 -6.83
CA MET A 23 -9.30 -0.72 -6.47
C MET A 23 -7.89 -0.61 -7.04
N LEU A 24 -7.43 -1.55 -7.88
CA LEU A 24 -6.04 -1.60 -8.36
C LEU A 24 -5.57 -0.29 -9.03
N PHE A 25 -6.48 0.44 -9.68
CA PHE A 25 -6.19 1.73 -10.36
C PHE A 25 -6.69 2.96 -9.58
N SER A 26 -6.99 2.79 -8.29
CA SER A 26 -7.39 3.89 -7.41
C SER A 26 -6.18 4.63 -6.86
N ALA A 27 -6.35 5.94 -6.61
CA ALA A 27 -5.30 6.75 -6.00
C ALA A 27 -4.94 6.27 -4.57
N GLU A 28 -5.89 5.66 -3.87
CA GLU A 28 -5.67 5.06 -2.55
C GLU A 28 -4.69 3.89 -2.63
N PHE A 29 -4.86 2.98 -3.60
CA PHE A 29 -3.94 1.85 -3.78
C PHE A 29 -2.58 2.29 -4.30
N ASP A 30 -2.52 3.31 -5.17
CA ASP A 30 -1.26 3.92 -5.59
C ASP A 30 -0.48 4.47 -4.39
N SER A 31 -1.16 5.19 -3.49
CA SER A 31 -0.55 5.73 -2.28
C SER A 31 -0.03 4.63 -1.34
N ILE A 32 -0.78 3.52 -1.21
CA ILE A 32 -0.35 2.37 -0.41
C ILE A 32 0.88 1.69 -1.04
N GLN A 33 0.93 1.58 -2.37
CA GLN A 33 2.08 1.01 -3.06
C GLN A 33 3.34 1.87 -2.88
N ASP A 34 3.22 3.19 -3.01
CA ASP A 34 4.36 4.09 -2.82
C ASP A 34 4.84 4.13 -1.35
N ALA A 35 3.92 4.09 -0.39
CA ALA A 35 4.27 4.00 1.03
C ALA A 35 5.08 2.73 1.34
N ARG A 36 4.76 1.60 0.68
CA ARG A 36 5.49 0.33 0.84
C ARG A 36 6.78 0.25 0.04
N ARG A 37 6.99 1.16 -0.92
CA ARG A 37 8.19 1.18 -1.75
C ARG A 37 9.40 1.50 -0.88
N PHE A 38 10.45 0.72 -1.08
CA PHE A 38 11.75 0.97 -0.49
C PHE A 38 12.83 0.66 -1.52
N ASP A 39 13.91 1.44 -1.49
CA ASP A 39 15.06 1.22 -2.35
C ASP A 39 16.09 0.34 -1.63
N ASP A 40 16.82 -0.50 -2.37
CA ASP A 40 17.89 -1.33 -1.81
C ASP A 40 19.17 -0.49 -1.66
N PRO A 41 19.65 -0.22 -0.44
CA PRO A 41 20.83 0.62 -0.22
C PRO A 41 22.14 -0.05 -0.66
N SER A 42 22.14 -1.34 -1.02
CA SER A 42 23.33 -2.05 -1.53
C SER A 42 23.55 -1.87 -3.03
N LEU A 43 22.55 -1.34 -3.75
CA LEU A 43 22.63 -1.11 -5.19
C LEU A 43 23.21 0.29 -5.49
N ASP A 44 24.01 0.37 -6.55
CA ASP A 44 24.54 1.64 -7.04
C ASP A 44 23.44 2.45 -7.75
N GLN A 45 23.28 3.72 -7.39
CA GLN A 45 22.32 4.65 -8.02
C GLN A 45 22.85 5.22 -9.36
N GLY A 46 24.14 5.04 -9.66
CA GLY A 46 24.77 5.62 -10.83
C GLY A 46 25.03 7.12 -10.66
N GLU A 47 24.95 7.90 -11.75
CA GLU A 47 25.32 9.33 -11.74
C GLU A 47 24.30 10.24 -11.04
N TRP A 48 23.05 9.79 -10.90
CA TRP A 48 21.96 10.57 -10.30
C TRP A 48 21.64 10.02 -8.91
N VAL A 49 22.18 10.66 -7.88
CA VAL A 49 21.98 10.25 -6.49
C VAL A 49 20.79 10.99 -5.88
N THR A 50 19.88 10.23 -5.27
CA THR A 50 18.74 10.74 -4.50
C THR A 50 18.74 10.16 -3.09
N GLU A 51 17.93 10.73 -2.19
CA GLU A 51 17.68 10.13 -0.88
C GLU A 51 17.06 8.74 -1.07
N ILE A 52 17.56 7.75 -0.34
CA ILE A 52 17.04 6.38 -0.38
C ILE A 52 15.59 6.38 0.11
N LYS A 53 14.65 5.92 -0.71
CA LYS A 53 13.27 5.74 -0.26
C LYS A 53 13.23 4.61 0.76
N GLU A 54 12.74 4.91 1.95
CA GLU A 54 12.33 3.91 2.93
C GLU A 54 10.81 3.73 2.90
N ALA A 55 10.32 2.58 3.38
CA ALA A 55 8.88 2.40 3.56
C ALA A 55 8.39 3.30 4.71
N ASP A 56 7.24 3.95 4.50
CA ASP A 56 6.61 4.86 5.47
C ASP A 56 5.75 4.13 6.53
#